data_AF-A0A9X0DFV0-F1
#
_entry.id   AF-A0A9X0DFV0-F1
#
_cell.length_a   1.000
_cell.length_b   1.000
_cell.length_c   1.000
_cell.angle_alpha   90.00
_cell.angle_beta   90.00
_cell.angle_gamma   90.00
#
_symmetry.space_group_name_H-M   'P 1'
#
loop_
_entity.id
_entity.type
_entity.pdbx_description
1 polymer ?
#
loop_
_entity_poly.entity_id
_entity_poly.type
_entity_poly.pdbx_seq_one_letter_code
_entity_poly.pdbx_strand_id
1 'polypeptide(L)'
;MEKMQGNSLDWSSAGPKQRSKVIQQLADIYLELEKHPLPMTGSLVPSDTPGKIGGFAQEPWFSTPAAPLGPFTTLEAAYTAAIHQHLKMIKNYEIKSLAVDNYLSFIWRLKNLRALTASSVSSNGPFYLKHYDDKGDHILVDDDFNITGIIDWEFASAEAKELAFSSPCMMWPVGDYYNGINSLCADELEFAQDFEDRGRQDLGKIVRNGRQWQRFTFFLGGVPRDEVEFNALFHGLRSAFSHNGANISTYEAWKKQALASGWGVGVELDGNEKLDMDRALDWQLARKLDRDLNGELNEELDRVLNGKLNKKLDGEMDEDR
;
A
#
# COMPACT_ATOMS: atom_id res chain seq x y z
N MET A 1 -1.82 20.29 23.04
CA MET A 1 -3.10 20.14 22.33
C MET A 1 -4.22 20.24 23.34
N GLU A 2 -5.39 20.75 22.93
CA GLU A 2 -6.61 20.75 23.73
C GLU A 2 -7.14 19.31 23.87
N LYS A 3 -7.71 18.97 25.02
CA LYS A 3 -8.34 17.65 25.22
C LYS A 3 -9.71 17.64 24.54
N MET A 4 -9.84 16.82 23.50
CA MET A 4 -11.13 16.55 22.86
C MET A 4 -11.97 15.59 23.73
N GLN A 5 -13.29 15.76 23.67
CA GLN A 5 -14.24 14.84 24.33
C GLN A 5 -14.44 13.59 23.47
N GLY A 6 -15.12 12.57 24.02
CA GLY A 6 -15.45 11.34 23.32
C GLY A 6 -14.43 10.21 23.51
N ASN A 7 -14.77 9.05 22.96
CA ASN A 7 -13.94 7.84 22.91
C ASN A 7 -13.58 7.52 21.46
N SER A 8 -12.45 6.86 21.24
CA SER A 8 -12.10 6.33 19.91
C SER A 8 -13.19 5.40 19.39
N LEU A 9 -13.56 5.59 18.13
CA LEU A 9 -14.57 4.79 17.45
C LEU A 9 -14.06 3.35 17.24
N ASP A 10 -14.76 2.39 17.83
CA ASP A 10 -14.63 0.98 17.46
C ASP A 10 -15.63 0.66 16.33
N TRP A 11 -15.18 0.83 15.10
CA TRP A 11 -16.00 0.57 13.91
C TRP A 11 -16.52 -0.87 13.86
N SER A 12 -15.69 -1.83 14.26
CA SER A 12 -15.99 -3.26 14.19
C SER A 12 -17.13 -3.66 15.12
N SER A 13 -17.19 -3.06 16.31
CA SER A 13 -18.24 -3.29 17.30
C SER A 13 -19.49 -2.43 17.09
N ALA A 14 -19.41 -1.35 16.30
CA ALA A 14 -20.55 -0.47 16.02
C ALA A 14 -21.65 -1.20 15.23
N GLY A 15 -22.90 -1.06 15.67
CA GLY A 15 -24.07 -1.59 14.98
C GLY A 15 -24.44 -0.77 13.73
N PRO A 16 -25.31 -1.30 12.84
CA PRO A 16 -25.62 -0.65 11.55
C PRO A 16 -26.07 0.81 11.68
N LYS A 17 -26.98 1.12 12.61
CA LYS A 17 -27.46 2.50 12.82
C LYS A 17 -26.35 3.46 13.29
N GLN A 18 -25.42 2.97 14.11
CA GLN A 18 -24.29 3.75 14.60
C GLN A 18 -23.32 4.05 13.47
N ARG A 19 -23.02 3.04 12.63
CA ARG A 19 -22.20 3.21 11.42
C ARG A 19 -22.84 4.21 10.46
N SER A 20 -24.12 4.06 10.12
CA SER A 20 -24.84 5.01 9.26
C SER A 20 -24.76 6.44 9.77
N LYS A 21 -24.92 6.65 11.09
CA LYS A 21 -24.80 7.97 11.71
C LYS A 21 -23.39 8.55 11.57
N VAL A 22 -22.35 7.75 11.73
CA VAL A 22 -20.96 8.18 11.53
C VAL A 22 -20.67 8.46 10.05
N ILE A 23 -21.16 7.62 9.13
CA ILE A 23 -21.02 7.80 7.67
C ILE A 23 -21.55 9.16 7.24
N GLN A 24 -22.75 9.52 7.68
CA GLN A 24 -23.37 10.82 7.36
C GLN A 24 -22.54 12.00 7.87
N GLN A 25 -22.07 11.94 9.12
CA GLN A 25 -21.23 13.01 9.69
C GLN A 25 -19.86 13.09 9.01
N LEU A 26 -19.27 11.96 8.65
CA LEU A 26 -18.01 11.92 7.92
C LEU A 26 -18.16 12.50 6.51
N ALA A 27 -19.29 12.27 5.85
CA ALA A 27 -19.60 12.89 4.56
C ALA A 27 -19.67 14.42 4.69
N ASP A 28 -20.31 14.94 5.75
CA ASP A 28 -20.29 16.38 6.06
C ASP A 28 -18.87 16.93 6.24
N ILE A 29 -18.02 16.21 6.97
CA ILE A 29 -16.62 16.57 7.18
C ILE A 29 -15.83 16.55 5.87
N TYR A 30 -16.02 15.53 5.03
CA TYR A 30 -15.35 15.42 3.73
C TYR A 30 -15.79 16.55 2.78
N LEU A 31 -17.08 16.92 2.79
CA LEU A 31 -17.58 18.08 2.05
C LEU A 31 -16.97 19.39 2.54
N GLU A 32 -16.69 19.51 3.83
CA GLU A 32 -15.98 20.68 4.35
C GLU A 32 -14.51 20.67 3.91
N LEU A 33 -13.79 19.56 4.08
CA LEU A 33 -12.39 19.42 3.67
C LEU A 33 -12.18 19.71 2.17
N GLU A 34 -13.13 19.33 1.32
CA GLU A 34 -13.10 19.58 -0.12
C GLU A 34 -13.12 21.06 -0.50
N LYS A 35 -13.58 21.95 0.40
CA LYS A 35 -13.55 23.41 0.19
C LYS A 35 -12.17 24.02 0.40
N HIS A 36 -11.20 23.24 0.92
CA HIS A 36 -9.87 23.71 1.28
C HIS A 36 -8.77 23.05 0.43
N PRO A 37 -8.71 23.32 -0.89
CA PRO A 37 -7.69 22.77 -1.77
C PRO A 37 -6.30 23.30 -1.42
N LEU A 38 -5.29 22.48 -1.67
CA LEU A 38 -3.88 22.76 -1.43
C LEU A 38 -3.10 22.86 -2.76
N PRO A 39 -2.10 23.75 -2.86
CA PRO A 39 -1.44 24.06 -4.12
C PRO A 39 -0.39 23.03 -4.56
N MET A 40 0.06 22.19 -3.62
CA MET A 40 1.10 21.19 -3.84
C MET A 40 0.72 19.88 -3.12
N THR A 41 1.28 18.77 -3.57
CA THR A 41 1.17 17.47 -2.90
C THR A 41 2.38 17.25 -2.00
N GLY A 42 2.14 16.73 -0.79
CA GLY A 42 3.09 16.66 0.32
C GLY A 42 2.39 16.86 1.67
N SER A 43 3.14 16.99 2.76
CA SER A 43 2.55 17.19 4.10
C SER A 43 2.46 18.66 4.49
N LEU A 44 1.48 19.01 5.31
CA LEU A 44 1.38 20.33 5.92
C LEU A 44 2.58 20.57 6.83
N VAL A 45 3.19 21.75 6.74
CA VAL A 45 4.32 22.13 7.60
C VAL A 45 4.01 23.38 8.40
N PRO A 46 4.51 23.49 9.65
CA PRO A 46 4.36 24.70 10.45
C PRO A 46 4.91 25.93 9.71
N SER A 47 4.11 27.00 9.68
CA SER A 47 4.38 28.19 8.89
C SER A 47 3.48 29.34 9.31
N ASP A 48 3.98 30.58 9.20
CA ASP A 48 3.16 31.79 9.33
C ASP A 48 2.18 31.94 8.17
N THR A 49 2.43 31.25 7.05
CA THR A 49 1.50 31.14 5.91
C THR A 49 0.63 29.89 6.08
N PRO A 50 -0.69 30.03 6.25
CA PRO A 50 -1.62 28.89 6.30
C PRO A 50 -1.51 28.02 5.05
N GLY A 51 -1.60 26.70 5.22
CA GLY A 51 -1.59 25.76 4.10
C GLY A 51 -0.23 25.57 3.42
N LYS A 52 0.89 25.95 4.06
CA LYS A 52 2.22 25.65 3.53
C LYS A 52 2.43 24.14 3.47
N ILE A 53 2.83 23.66 2.30
CA ILE A 53 3.12 22.26 2.03
C ILE A 53 4.63 22.06 1.93
N GLY A 54 5.14 21.06 2.63
CA GLY A 54 6.52 20.57 2.56
C GLY A 54 6.58 19.15 2.01
N GLY A 55 7.74 18.51 2.15
CA GLY A 55 7.88 17.10 1.80
C GLY A 55 6.93 16.22 2.62
N PHE A 56 6.67 15.03 2.09
CA PHE A 56 5.83 14.02 2.74
C PHE A 56 6.42 13.57 4.08
N ALA A 57 5.56 13.47 5.11
CA ALA A 57 5.94 13.09 6.47
C ALA A 57 5.86 11.58 6.74
N GLN A 58 5.39 10.78 5.78
CA GLN A 58 5.28 9.33 5.94
C GLN A 58 6.63 8.65 5.68
N GLU A 59 6.99 7.66 6.51
CA GLU A 59 8.29 6.98 6.48
C GLU A 59 8.77 6.54 5.07
N PRO A 60 7.92 5.95 4.20
CA PRO A 60 8.36 5.51 2.88
C PRO A 60 8.76 6.64 1.92
N TRP A 61 8.49 7.89 2.31
CA TRP A 61 8.79 9.09 1.55
C TRP A 61 10.05 9.82 2.04
N PHE A 62 10.90 9.15 2.82
CA PHE A 62 12.20 9.70 3.21
C PHE A 62 13.33 9.03 2.44
N SER A 63 14.16 9.84 1.78
CA SER A 63 15.40 9.35 1.15
C SER A 63 16.53 9.13 2.16
N THR A 64 16.48 9.90 3.25
CA THR A 64 17.24 9.79 4.50
C THR A 64 16.37 10.39 5.62
N PRO A 65 16.67 10.18 6.91
CA PRO A 65 15.86 10.74 8.00
C PRO A 65 15.67 12.27 7.99
N ALA A 66 16.54 13.02 7.30
CA ALA A 66 16.47 14.48 7.20
C ALA A 66 16.01 14.98 5.83
N ALA A 67 15.66 14.08 4.90
CA ALA A 67 15.38 14.43 3.51
C ALA A 67 14.05 13.80 3.04
N PRO A 68 12.90 14.40 3.41
CA PRO A 68 11.60 14.01 2.89
C PRO A 68 11.53 14.32 1.38
N LEU A 69 10.78 13.49 0.65
CA LEU A 69 10.48 13.72 -0.76
C LEU A 69 9.41 14.80 -0.89
N GLY A 70 9.59 15.70 -1.86
CA GLY A 70 8.64 16.76 -2.16
C GLY A 70 8.90 18.07 -1.40
N PRO A 71 7.93 19.01 -1.41
CA PRO A 71 6.61 18.89 -2.03
C PRO A 71 6.69 18.83 -3.57
N PHE A 72 5.63 18.36 -4.21
CA PHE A 72 5.54 18.30 -5.68
C PHE A 72 4.34 19.09 -6.21
N THR A 73 4.42 19.52 -7.47
CA THR A 73 3.32 20.21 -8.17
C THR A 73 2.45 19.29 -9.01
N THR A 74 2.85 18.03 -9.22
CA THR A 74 2.11 17.06 -10.02
C THR A 74 2.10 15.67 -9.35
N LEU A 75 1.03 14.91 -9.56
CA LEU A 75 0.93 13.53 -9.07
C LEU A 75 1.95 12.61 -9.72
N GLU A 76 2.24 12.83 -11.01
CA GLU A 76 3.22 12.02 -11.74
C GLU A 76 4.62 12.17 -11.14
N ALA A 77 5.03 13.39 -10.78
CA ALA A 77 6.32 13.61 -10.12
C ALA A 77 6.35 12.98 -8.72
N ALA A 78 5.30 13.17 -7.92
CA ALA A 78 5.22 12.64 -6.56
C ALA A 78 5.32 11.11 -6.54
N TYR A 79 4.45 10.42 -7.29
CA TYR A 79 4.43 8.96 -7.27
C TYR A 79 5.63 8.34 -8.00
N THR A 80 6.19 8.99 -9.03
CA THR A 80 7.46 8.53 -9.61
C THR A 80 8.58 8.56 -8.57
N ALA A 81 8.71 9.66 -7.83
CA ALA A 81 9.71 9.80 -6.77
C ALA A 81 9.51 8.75 -5.66
N ALA A 82 8.27 8.51 -5.23
CA ALA A 82 7.94 7.49 -4.24
C ALA A 82 8.33 6.08 -4.70
N ILE A 83 7.97 5.73 -5.95
CA ILE A 83 8.26 4.41 -6.49
C ILE A 83 9.78 4.21 -6.65
N HIS A 84 10.50 5.22 -7.16
CA HIS A 84 11.96 5.16 -7.26
C HIS A 84 12.64 5.02 -5.89
N GLN A 85 12.11 5.67 -4.86
CA GLN A 85 12.61 5.50 -3.50
C GLN A 85 12.43 4.06 -3.00
N HIS A 86 11.28 3.43 -3.25
CA HIS A 86 11.08 2.02 -2.91
C HIS A 86 12.02 1.08 -3.68
N LEU A 87 12.23 1.33 -4.99
CA LEU A 87 13.20 0.57 -5.79
C LEU A 87 14.62 0.71 -5.22
N LYS A 88 15.01 1.91 -4.79
CA LYS A 88 16.29 2.16 -4.11
C LYS A 88 16.39 1.43 -2.77
N MET A 89 15.32 1.41 -1.96
CA MET A 89 15.29 0.67 -0.69
C MET A 89 15.44 -0.84 -0.90
N ILE A 90 14.86 -1.41 -1.97
CA ILE A 90 15.07 -2.80 -2.35
C ILE A 90 16.54 -3.04 -2.73
N LYS A 91 17.11 -2.17 -3.58
CA LYS A 91 18.51 -2.24 -4.01
C LYS A 91 19.50 -2.14 -2.85
N ASN A 92 19.21 -1.28 -1.88
CA ASN A 92 20.03 -1.09 -0.69
C ASN A 92 19.83 -2.18 0.37
N TYR A 93 18.95 -3.15 0.10
CA TYR A 93 18.57 -4.20 1.04
C TYR A 93 17.89 -3.69 2.32
N GLU A 94 17.29 -2.50 2.28
CA GLU A 94 16.41 -2.00 3.33
C GLU A 94 15.08 -2.77 3.29
N ILE A 95 14.61 -3.11 2.07
CA ILE A 95 13.50 -4.04 1.83
C ILE A 95 14.06 -5.37 1.33
N LYS A 96 13.91 -6.43 2.14
CA LYS A 96 14.43 -7.77 1.84
C LYS A 96 13.36 -8.82 1.53
N SER A 97 12.14 -8.62 2.00
CA SER A 97 11.05 -9.57 1.78
C SER A 97 10.59 -9.52 0.32
N LEU A 98 10.46 -10.68 -0.31
CA LEU A 98 9.95 -10.83 -1.67
C LEU A 98 10.59 -9.80 -2.65
N ALA A 99 11.91 -9.62 -2.57
CA ALA A 99 12.60 -8.49 -3.20
C ALA A 99 12.32 -8.35 -4.71
N VAL A 100 12.38 -9.44 -5.48
CA VAL A 100 12.07 -9.43 -6.92
C VAL A 100 10.58 -9.18 -7.16
N ASP A 101 9.70 -9.74 -6.33
CA ASP A 101 8.26 -9.60 -6.49
C ASP A 101 7.82 -8.16 -6.22
N ASN A 102 8.32 -7.57 -5.14
CA ASN A 102 8.13 -6.16 -4.82
C ASN A 102 8.75 -5.27 -5.90
N TYR A 103 9.98 -5.55 -6.35
CA TYR A 103 10.62 -4.81 -7.45
C TYR A 103 9.74 -4.81 -8.72
N LEU A 104 9.30 -5.99 -9.14
CA LEU A 104 8.40 -6.18 -10.27
C LEU A 104 7.09 -5.40 -10.11
N SER A 105 6.52 -5.39 -8.90
CA SER A 105 5.29 -4.66 -8.60
C SER A 105 5.48 -3.15 -8.75
N PHE A 106 6.62 -2.60 -8.31
CA PHE A 106 6.96 -1.18 -8.44
C PHE A 106 7.23 -0.79 -9.90
N ILE A 107 7.93 -1.62 -10.67
CA ILE A 107 8.08 -1.41 -12.12
C ILE A 107 6.71 -1.43 -12.82
N TRP A 108 5.81 -2.35 -12.43
CA TRP A 108 4.45 -2.34 -12.95
C TRP A 108 3.72 -1.04 -12.61
N ARG A 109 3.89 -0.49 -11.40
CA ARG A 109 3.31 0.79 -11.00
C ARG A 109 3.82 1.96 -11.85
N LEU A 110 5.14 2.05 -12.09
CA LEU A 110 5.70 3.09 -12.98
C LEU A 110 5.05 3.04 -14.37
N LYS A 111 4.93 1.84 -14.94
CA LYS A 111 4.30 1.64 -16.27
C LYS A 111 2.83 2.06 -16.31
N ASN A 112 2.10 1.91 -15.21
CA ASN A 112 0.67 2.20 -15.13
C ASN A 112 0.36 3.55 -14.47
N LEU A 113 1.37 4.31 -14.03
CA LEU A 113 1.19 5.57 -13.33
C LEU A 113 0.41 6.57 -14.17
N ARG A 114 0.78 6.73 -15.44
CA ARG A 114 0.08 7.63 -16.36
C ARG A 114 -1.38 7.22 -16.58
N ALA A 115 -1.69 5.93 -16.57
CA ALA A 115 -3.07 5.45 -16.69
C ALA A 115 -3.92 5.82 -15.46
N LEU A 116 -3.29 5.98 -14.29
CA LEU A 116 -3.96 6.46 -13.07
C LEU A 116 -4.11 7.99 -13.06
N THR A 117 -3.04 8.72 -13.40
CA THR A 117 -2.98 10.18 -13.20
C THR A 117 -3.52 11.01 -14.36
N ALA A 118 -3.61 10.47 -15.58
CA ALA A 118 -4.02 11.24 -16.76
C ALA A 118 -5.48 11.72 -16.70
N SER A 119 -6.36 10.97 -16.03
CA SER A 119 -7.78 11.34 -15.85
C SER A 119 -8.06 12.00 -14.50
N SER A 120 -7.06 12.13 -13.62
CA SER A 120 -7.25 12.75 -12.31
C SER A 120 -7.47 14.25 -12.46
N VAL A 121 -8.47 14.78 -11.76
CA VAL A 121 -8.67 16.24 -11.66
C VAL A 121 -7.54 16.93 -10.89
N SER A 122 -6.78 16.15 -10.11
CA SER A 122 -5.63 16.60 -9.32
C SER A 122 -4.29 16.32 -10.00
N SER A 123 -4.26 15.93 -11.28
CA SER A 123 -3.02 15.58 -12.01
C SER A 123 -1.91 16.63 -11.82
N ASN A 124 -2.28 17.92 -11.89
CA ASN A 124 -1.43 19.09 -11.64
C ASN A 124 -1.99 20.00 -10.52
N GLY A 125 -2.72 19.40 -9.58
CA GLY A 125 -3.52 20.11 -8.57
C GLY A 125 -4.90 20.56 -9.07
N PRO A 126 -5.77 21.05 -8.16
CA PRO A 126 -5.53 21.17 -6.72
C PRO A 126 -5.46 19.81 -6.02
N PHE A 127 -4.84 19.79 -4.84
CA PHE A 127 -4.71 18.61 -3.98
C PHE A 127 -5.56 18.76 -2.73
N TYR A 128 -5.84 17.67 -2.03
CA TYR A 128 -6.79 17.65 -0.92
C TYR A 128 -6.26 16.88 0.27
N LEU A 129 -6.53 17.37 1.48
CA LEU A 129 -6.04 16.75 2.70
C LEU A 129 -6.64 15.34 2.87
N LYS A 130 -5.77 14.35 3.06
CA LYS A 130 -6.15 12.97 3.40
C LYS A 130 -5.49 12.56 4.71
N HIS A 131 -6.29 11.95 5.59
CA HIS A 131 -5.77 11.25 6.75
C HIS A 131 -5.08 9.95 6.31
N TYR A 132 -3.85 9.72 6.75
CA TYR A 132 -3.03 8.59 6.29
C TYR A 132 -3.47 7.26 6.90
N ASP A 133 -3.82 7.27 8.20
CA ASP A 133 -4.22 6.07 8.94
C ASP A 133 -5.74 6.08 9.22
N ASP A 134 -6.55 6.13 8.16
CA ASP A 134 -8.01 6.28 8.24
C ASP A 134 -8.78 4.99 8.66
N LYS A 135 -8.19 4.20 9.57
CA LYS A 135 -8.71 2.92 10.09
C LYS A 135 -9.81 3.05 11.16
N GLY A 136 -10.17 4.29 11.52
CA GLY A 136 -11.35 4.63 12.31
C GLY A 136 -11.11 5.02 13.77
N ASP A 137 -10.06 4.51 14.42
CA ASP A 137 -9.73 4.79 15.84
C ASP A 137 -9.27 6.24 16.10
N HIS A 138 -8.79 6.93 15.06
CA HIS A 138 -8.53 8.37 15.01
C HIS A 138 -9.80 9.24 15.05
N ILE A 139 -11.01 8.66 14.92
CA ILE A 139 -12.29 9.37 15.03
C ILE A 139 -12.79 9.23 16.47
N LEU A 140 -13.05 10.36 17.12
CA LEU A 140 -13.64 10.41 18.47
C LEU A 140 -15.15 10.56 18.38
N VAL A 141 -15.88 9.76 19.15
CA VAL A 141 -17.35 9.82 19.24
C VAL A 141 -17.85 9.91 20.68
N ASP A 142 -18.98 10.58 20.89
CA ASP A 142 -19.70 10.52 22.17
C ASP A 142 -20.58 9.26 22.29
N ASP A 143 -21.30 9.12 23.41
CA ASP A 143 -22.17 7.97 23.69
C ASP A 143 -23.30 7.79 22.65
N ASP A 144 -23.65 8.86 21.94
CA ASP A 144 -24.67 8.87 20.89
C ASP A 144 -24.07 8.71 19.48
N PHE A 145 -22.77 8.44 19.35
CA PHE A 145 -22.04 8.34 18.08
C PHE A 145 -22.02 9.65 17.28
N ASN A 146 -22.07 10.81 17.94
CA ASN A 146 -21.71 12.08 17.29
C ASN A 146 -20.19 12.18 17.19
N ILE A 147 -19.66 12.55 16.03
CA ILE A 147 -18.22 12.80 15.85
C ILE A 147 -17.88 14.08 16.63
N THR A 148 -16.96 13.95 17.58
CA THR A 148 -16.49 15.03 18.46
C THR A 148 -15.11 15.54 18.07
N GLY A 149 -14.35 14.74 17.32
CA GLY A 149 -13.02 15.11 16.83
C GLY A 149 -12.45 14.07 15.86
N ILE A 150 -11.49 14.52 15.05
CA ILE A 150 -10.61 13.67 14.27
C ILE A 150 -9.19 14.07 14.64
N ILE A 151 -8.39 13.12 15.11
CA ILE A 151 -7.05 13.34 15.67
C ILE A 151 -5.98 12.65 14.81
N ASP A 152 -4.74 12.62 15.29
CA ASP A 152 -3.60 11.87 14.71
C ASP A 152 -3.23 12.23 13.25
N TRP A 153 -3.35 13.52 12.92
CA TRP A 153 -3.01 14.10 11.61
C TRP A 153 -1.50 14.13 11.26
N GLU A 154 -0.63 13.54 12.08
CA GLU A 154 0.83 13.67 11.95
C GLU A 154 1.40 13.15 10.61
N PHE A 155 0.69 12.22 9.98
CA PHE A 155 1.05 11.67 8.67
C PHE A 155 0.11 12.12 7.55
N ALA A 156 -0.75 13.11 7.77
CA ALA A 156 -1.64 13.59 6.72
C ALA A 156 -0.87 14.27 5.58
N SER A 157 -1.41 14.15 4.38
CA SER A 157 -0.85 14.74 3.16
C SER A 157 -1.93 15.30 2.25
N ALA A 158 -1.53 16.25 1.41
CA ALA A 158 -2.29 16.73 0.28
C ALA A 158 -2.18 15.71 -0.86
N GLU A 159 -3.28 15.07 -1.21
CA GLU A 159 -3.38 13.95 -2.14
C GLU A 159 -4.27 14.25 -3.35
N ALA A 160 -4.32 13.32 -4.30
CA ALA A 160 -5.30 13.35 -5.38
C ALA A 160 -6.73 13.39 -4.83
N LYS A 161 -7.63 14.15 -5.46
CA LYS A 161 -9.05 14.23 -5.07
C LYS A 161 -9.69 12.85 -4.98
N GLU A 162 -9.36 11.99 -5.94
CA GLU A 162 -9.88 10.62 -6.05
C GLU A 162 -9.41 9.71 -4.91
N LEU A 163 -8.26 10.01 -4.29
CA LEU A 163 -7.75 9.27 -3.14
C LEU A 163 -8.27 9.87 -1.82
N ALA A 164 -8.23 11.20 -1.70
CA ALA A 164 -8.64 11.94 -0.50
C ALA A 164 -10.11 11.70 -0.14
N PHE A 165 -10.99 11.59 -1.13
CA PHE A 165 -12.43 11.38 -0.92
C PHE A 165 -12.90 9.97 -1.31
N SER A 166 -11.98 9.00 -1.39
CA SER A 166 -12.35 7.58 -1.45
C SER A 166 -12.85 7.08 -0.09
N SER A 167 -13.44 5.88 -0.04
CA SER A 167 -13.84 5.27 1.23
C SER A 167 -12.63 5.08 2.16
N PRO A 168 -12.72 5.45 3.44
CA PRO A 168 -11.64 5.23 4.41
C PRO A 168 -11.45 3.74 4.71
N CYS A 169 -10.24 3.34 5.14
CA CYS A 169 -9.89 1.93 5.39
C CYS A 169 -10.84 1.23 6.35
N MET A 170 -11.39 1.96 7.34
CA MET A 170 -12.35 1.40 8.30
C MET A 170 -13.59 0.78 7.64
N MET A 171 -13.99 1.28 6.46
CA MET A 171 -15.16 0.80 5.73
C MET A 171 -14.83 -0.36 4.78
N TRP A 172 -13.56 -0.70 4.55
CA TRP A 172 -13.22 -1.73 3.58
C TRP A 172 -13.61 -3.13 4.09
N PRO A 173 -14.02 -4.05 3.19
CA PRO A 173 -14.13 -5.46 3.52
C PRO A 173 -12.70 -6.04 3.59
N VAL A 174 -12.01 -5.83 4.72
CA VAL A 174 -10.56 -6.09 4.86
C VAL A 174 -10.17 -7.50 4.40
N GLY A 175 -10.91 -8.54 4.78
CA GLY A 175 -10.61 -9.91 4.33
C GLY A 175 -10.65 -10.06 2.80
N ASP A 176 -11.71 -9.57 2.16
CA ASP A 176 -11.86 -9.58 0.70
C ASP A 176 -10.80 -8.72 0.02
N TYR A 177 -10.47 -7.57 0.62
CA TYR A 177 -9.42 -6.70 0.12
C TYR A 177 -8.07 -7.43 0.10
N TYR A 178 -7.68 -8.10 1.18
CA TYR A 178 -6.45 -8.88 1.24
C TYR A 178 -6.49 -10.12 0.33
N ASN A 179 -7.67 -10.67 0.06
CA ASN A 179 -7.88 -11.72 -0.95
C ASN A 179 -7.85 -11.21 -2.40
N GLY A 180 -7.55 -9.92 -2.64
CA GLY A 180 -7.44 -9.36 -3.99
C GLY A 180 -8.78 -9.03 -4.65
N ILE A 181 -9.87 -9.00 -3.89
CA ILE A 181 -11.22 -8.71 -4.38
C ILE A 181 -11.48 -7.20 -4.33
N ASN A 182 -12.04 -6.64 -5.40
CA ASN A 182 -12.27 -5.20 -5.54
C ASN A 182 -13.73 -4.77 -5.34
N SER A 183 -14.64 -5.68 -4.97
CA SER A 183 -16.01 -5.29 -4.65
C SER A 183 -16.04 -4.35 -3.45
N LEU A 184 -17.00 -3.43 -3.48
CA LEU A 184 -17.31 -2.55 -2.36
C LEU A 184 -18.28 -3.24 -1.41
N CYS A 185 -18.14 -2.98 -0.11
CA CYS A 185 -19.09 -3.46 0.90
C CYS A 185 -20.30 -2.52 1.03
N ALA A 186 -21.26 -2.87 1.89
CA ALA A 186 -22.44 -2.05 2.16
C ALA A 186 -22.10 -0.65 2.69
N ASP A 187 -21.16 -0.54 3.63
CA ASP A 187 -20.77 0.74 4.24
C ASP A 187 -20.17 1.69 3.19
N GLU A 188 -19.36 1.19 2.27
CA GLU A 188 -18.78 1.99 1.18
C GLU A 188 -19.84 2.45 0.16
N LEU A 189 -20.81 1.58 -0.13
CA LEU A 189 -21.93 1.91 -1.02
C LEU A 189 -22.87 2.94 -0.38
N GLU A 190 -23.10 2.84 0.93
CA GLU A 190 -23.86 3.82 1.70
C GLU A 190 -23.15 5.18 1.70
N PHE A 191 -21.84 5.20 1.93
CA PHE A 191 -21.06 6.45 1.88
C PHE A 191 -21.10 7.11 0.50
N ALA A 192 -21.01 6.33 -0.58
CA ALA A 192 -21.19 6.85 -1.93
C ALA A 192 -22.60 7.42 -2.15
N GLN A 193 -23.63 6.72 -1.66
CA GLN A 193 -25.02 7.13 -1.79
C GLN A 193 -25.30 8.43 -1.00
N ASP A 194 -24.73 8.58 0.19
CA ASP A 194 -24.91 9.78 1.01
C ASP A 194 -24.41 11.04 0.30
N PHE A 195 -23.27 10.97 -0.41
CA PHE A 195 -22.84 12.07 -1.28
C PHE A 195 -23.82 12.33 -2.44
N GLU A 196 -24.31 11.29 -3.09
CA GLU A 196 -25.24 11.41 -4.22
C GLU A 196 -26.57 12.06 -3.80
N ASP A 197 -27.09 11.69 -2.64
CA ASP A 197 -28.31 12.25 -2.05
C ASP A 197 -28.15 13.73 -1.68
N ARG A 198 -26.92 14.15 -1.35
CA ARG A 198 -26.53 15.56 -1.12
C ARG A 198 -26.19 16.31 -2.41
N GLY A 199 -26.43 15.72 -3.58
CA GLY A 199 -26.17 16.35 -4.89
C GLY A 199 -24.70 16.36 -5.31
N ARG A 200 -23.86 15.49 -4.72
CA ARG A 200 -22.43 15.35 -5.01
C ARG A 200 -22.13 14.03 -5.70
N GLN A 201 -22.70 13.87 -6.89
CA GLN A 201 -22.49 12.67 -7.71
C GLN A 201 -21.03 12.50 -8.15
N ASP A 202 -20.24 13.57 -8.15
CA ASP A 202 -18.79 13.51 -8.38
C ASP A 202 -18.08 12.75 -7.24
N LEU A 203 -18.38 13.05 -5.98
CA LEU A 203 -17.80 12.36 -4.82
C LEU A 203 -18.34 10.92 -4.69
N GLY A 204 -19.64 10.71 -4.93
CA GLY A 204 -20.21 9.36 -4.99
C GLY A 204 -19.50 8.48 -6.03
N LYS A 205 -19.22 9.01 -7.22
CA LYS A 205 -18.41 8.32 -8.24
C LYS A 205 -16.96 8.09 -7.80
N ILE A 206 -16.34 9.01 -7.08
CA ILE A 206 -14.99 8.81 -6.53
C ILE A 206 -15.00 7.61 -5.57
N VAL A 207 -15.94 7.54 -4.63
CA VAL A 207 -16.04 6.40 -3.70
C VAL A 207 -16.26 5.10 -4.48
N ARG A 208 -17.21 5.08 -5.42
CA ARG A 208 -17.54 3.88 -6.22
C ARG A 208 -16.37 3.36 -7.07
N ASN A 209 -15.50 4.25 -7.53
CA ASN A 209 -14.34 3.92 -8.38
C ASN A 209 -13.00 3.97 -7.62
N GLY A 210 -13.02 4.16 -6.30
CA GLY A 210 -11.84 4.46 -5.49
C GLY A 210 -10.82 3.33 -5.42
N ARG A 211 -11.23 2.08 -5.72
CA ARG A 211 -10.37 0.89 -5.62
C ARG A 211 -9.10 1.00 -6.46
N GLN A 212 -9.16 1.65 -7.62
CA GLN A 212 -7.96 1.85 -8.45
C GLN A 212 -6.88 2.66 -7.69
N TRP A 213 -7.29 3.76 -7.04
CA TRP A 213 -6.41 4.62 -6.24
C TRP A 213 -5.94 3.94 -4.95
N GLN A 214 -6.87 3.32 -4.23
CA GLN A 214 -6.58 2.62 -2.97
C GLN A 214 -5.60 1.46 -3.21
N ARG A 215 -5.84 0.62 -4.23
CA ARG A 215 -4.89 -0.45 -4.61
C ARG A 215 -3.56 0.11 -5.08
N PHE A 216 -3.58 1.24 -5.80
CA PHE A 216 -2.35 1.81 -6.30
C PHE A 216 -1.42 2.28 -5.18
N THR A 217 -2.01 2.90 -4.15
CA THR A 217 -1.25 3.53 -3.07
C THR A 217 -0.99 2.61 -1.88
N PHE A 218 -1.71 1.49 -1.75
CA PHE A 218 -1.55 0.55 -0.63
C PHE A 218 -0.09 0.11 -0.39
N PHE A 219 0.67 -0.19 -1.45
CA PHE A 219 2.09 -0.58 -1.33
C PHE A 219 3.09 0.59 -1.29
N LEU A 220 2.61 1.83 -1.30
CA LEU A 220 3.44 3.01 -1.05
C LEU A 220 3.49 3.36 0.45
N GLY A 221 2.75 2.63 1.29
CA GLY A 221 2.80 2.69 2.76
C GLY A 221 3.56 1.54 3.43
N GLY A 222 4.02 0.56 2.65
CA GLY A 222 4.70 -0.64 3.14
C GLY A 222 4.65 -1.78 2.13
N VAL A 223 5.55 -2.75 2.25
CA VAL A 223 5.59 -3.93 1.36
C VAL A 223 5.13 -5.21 2.07
N PRO A 224 4.38 -6.08 1.39
CA PRO A 224 3.97 -7.37 1.93
C PRO A 224 5.19 -8.27 2.08
N ARG A 225 5.10 -9.19 3.04
CA ARG A 225 6.18 -10.12 3.40
C ARG A 225 5.83 -11.58 3.14
N ASP A 226 4.54 -11.86 3.00
CA ASP A 226 3.98 -13.18 2.70
C ASP A 226 3.64 -13.30 1.22
N GLU A 227 3.99 -14.44 0.62
CA GLU A 227 3.84 -14.66 -0.82
C GLU A 227 2.36 -14.81 -1.22
N VAL A 228 1.54 -15.46 -0.39
CA VAL A 228 0.11 -15.65 -0.67
C VAL A 228 -0.59 -14.29 -0.62
N GLU A 229 -0.31 -13.49 0.40
CA GLU A 229 -0.82 -12.14 0.54
C GLU A 229 -0.36 -11.24 -0.63
N PHE A 230 0.94 -11.23 -0.96
CA PHE A 230 1.46 -10.46 -2.08
C PHE A 230 0.75 -10.82 -3.39
N ASN A 231 0.59 -12.12 -3.66
CA ASN A 231 -0.05 -12.62 -4.88
C ASN A 231 -1.50 -12.12 -5.01
N ALA A 232 -2.26 -12.21 -3.91
CA ALA A 232 -3.64 -11.76 -3.86
C ALA A 232 -3.75 -10.24 -4.02
N LEU A 233 -2.98 -9.47 -3.26
CA LEU A 233 -2.98 -8.00 -3.32
C LEU A 233 -2.53 -7.48 -4.69
N PHE A 234 -1.48 -8.06 -5.28
CA PHE A 234 -0.99 -7.67 -6.60
C PHE A 234 -1.95 -8.11 -7.72
N HIS A 235 -2.67 -9.22 -7.56
CA HIS A 235 -3.77 -9.56 -8.45
C HIS A 235 -4.90 -8.52 -8.36
N GLY A 236 -5.32 -8.14 -7.15
CA GLY A 236 -6.31 -7.10 -6.90
C GLY A 236 -5.92 -5.74 -7.49
N LEU A 237 -4.64 -5.37 -7.41
CA LEU A 237 -4.10 -4.18 -8.08
C LEU A 237 -4.26 -4.26 -9.59
N ARG A 238 -3.76 -5.31 -10.23
CA ARG A 238 -3.84 -5.45 -11.70
C ARG A 238 -5.28 -5.52 -12.17
N SER A 239 -6.18 -6.08 -11.37
CA SER A 239 -7.61 -6.16 -11.69
C SER A 239 -8.34 -4.84 -11.57
N ALA A 240 -7.92 -3.95 -10.67
CA ALA A 240 -8.47 -2.60 -10.59
C ALA A 240 -8.13 -1.75 -11.83
N PHE A 241 -7.09 -2.10 -12.59
CA PHE A 241 -6.68 -1.43 -13.83
C PHE A 241 -7.18 -2.13 -15.11
N SER A 242 -7.82 -3.29 -14.96
CA SER A 242 -8.32 -4.06 -16.09
C SER A 242 -9.73 -3.62 -16.46
N HIS A 243 -9.96 -3.33 -17.73
CA HIS A 243 -11.27 -2.93 -18.22
C HIS A 243 -12.18 -4.17 -18.37
N ASN A 244 -13.43 -4.08 -17.92
CA ASN A 244 -14.54 -4.98 -18.27
C ASN A 244 -14.22 -6.50 -18.27
N GLY A 245 -13.74 -7.04 -17.15
CA GLY A 245 -13.68 -8.50 -16.98
C GLY A 245 -12.63 -9.21 -17.84
N ALA A 246 -11.61 -8.49 -18.32
CA ALA A 246 -10.44 -9.13 -18.92
C ALA A 246 -9.87 -10.16 -17.94
N ASN A 247 -9.65 -11.39 -18.41
CA ASN A 247 -9.07 -12.45 -17.57
C ASN A 247 -7.60 -12.13 -17.31
N ILE A 248 -7.27 -11.88 -16.05
CA ILE A 248 -5.91 -11.51 -15.65
C ILE A 248 -5.18 -12.76 -15.25
N SER A 249 -4.01 -12.97 -15.84
CA SER A 249 -3.17 -14.10 -15.54
C SER A 249 -2.80 -14.17 -14.06
N THR A 250 -2.55 -15.39 -13.57
CA THR A 250 -1.98 -15.61 -12.24
C THR A 250 -0.66 -14.84 -12.09
N TYR A 251 -0.26 -14.56 -10.84
CA TYR A 251 0.99 -13.87 -10.60
C TYR A 251 2.17 -14.61 -11.24
N GLU A 252 2.26 -15.92 -11.07
CA GLU A 252 3.32 -16.75 -11.65
C GLU A 252 3.41 -16.67 -13.17
N ALA A 253 2.27 -16.72 -13.87
CA ALA A 253 2.24 -16.60 -15.32
C ALA A 253 2.69 -15.19 -15.75
N TRP A 254 2.23 -14.16 -15.05
CA TRP A 254 2.64 -12.78 -15.30
C TRP A 254 4.13 -12.55 -15.02
N LYS A 255 4.66 -13.07 -13.91
CA LYS A 255 6.06 -12.95 -13.52
C LYS A 255 6.98 -13.57 -14.57
N LYS A 256 6.65 -14.78 -15.05
CA LYS A 256 7.38 -15.43 -16.15
C LYS A 256 7.40 -14.56 -17.40
N GLN A 257 6.26 -13.96 -17.77
CA GLN A 257 6.19 -13.06 -18.92
C GLN A 257 6.98 -11.75 -18.71
N ALA A 258 6.89 -11.16 -17.52
CA ALA A 258 7.59 -9.93 -17.17
C ALA A 258 9.12 -10.12 -17.27
N LEU A 259 9.63 -11.24 -16.75
CA LEU A 259 11.04 -11.60 -16.84
C LEU A 259 11.47 -11.96 -18.27
N ALA A 260 10.69 -12.76 -19.00
CA ALA A 260 11.05 -13.25 -20.33
C ALA A 260 11.01 -12.18 -21.42
N SER A 261 10.11 -11.21 -21.31
CA SER A 261 9.92 -10.18 -22.33
C SER A 261 11.04 -9.13 -22.39
N GLY A 262 12.07 -9.24 -21.54
CA GLY A 262 13.05 -8.17 -21.38
C GLY A 262 12.39 -6.81 -21.11
N TRP A 263 11.21 -6.83 -20.49
CA TRP A 263 10.31 -5.70 -20.18
C TRP A 263 9.37 -5.20 -21.30
N GLY A 264 9.03 -6.00 -22.32
CA GLY A 264 8.11 -5.65 -23.42
C GLY A 264 6.65 -5.35 -23.01
N VAL A 265 6.33 -4.06 -22.83
CA VAL A 265 5.60 -3.16 -23.77
C VAL A 265 5.79 -1.73 -23.21
N GLY A 266 6.63 -0.92 -23.87
CA GLY A 266 6.48 0.55 -23.88
C GLY A 266 7.18 1.43 -22.83
N VAL A 267 8.07 0.94 -21.97
CA VAL A 267 8.89 1.81 -21.09
C VAL A 267 10.37 1.47 -21.27
N GLU A 268 11.14 2.43 -21.80
CA GLU A 268 12.61 2.39 -21.73
C GLU A 268 13.01 2.58 -20.28
N LEU A 269 13.40 1.47 -19.64
CA LEU A 269 14.10 1.55 -18.37
C LEU A 269 15.49 2.14 -18.62
N ASP A 270 15.92 3.08 -17.80
CA ASP A 270 17.27 3.61 -17.92
C ASP A 270 18.33 2.55 -17.55
N GLY A 271 19.60 2.84 -17.81
CA GLY A 271 20.68 1.90 -17.52
C GLY A 271 20.78 1.50 -16.04
N ASN A 272 20.35 2.38 -15.12
CA ASN A 272 20.40 2.13 -13.69
C ASN A 272 19.30 1.17 -13.25
N GLU A 273 18.09 1.32 -13.79
CA GLU A 273 16.96 0.43 -13.48
C GLU A 273 17.21 -1.02 -13.92
N LYS A 274 17.94 -1.25 -15.01
CA LYS A 274 18.33 -2.62 -15.40
C LYS A 274 19.35 -3.22 -14.42
N LEU A 275 20.39 -2.46 -14.09
CA LEU A 275 21.42 -2.85 -13.11
C LEU A 275 20.82 -3.17 -11.73
N ASP A 276 19.78 -2.44 -11.33
CA ASP A 276 19.18 -2.58 -10.00
C ASP A 276 18.39 -3.87 -9.86
N MET A 277 17.76 -4.30 -10.94
CA MET A 277 17.09 -5.59 -10.97
C MET A 277 18.08 -6.76 -11.02
N ASP A 278 19.13 -6.69 -11.85
CA ASP A 278 20.13 -7.76 -11.91
C ASP A 278 20.70 -8.04 -10.53
N ARG A 279 20.93 -6.99 -9.73
CA ARG A 279 21.33 -7.11 -8.32
C ARG A 279 20.25 -7.73 -7.42
N ALA A 280 18.97 -7.39 -7.63
CA ALA A 280 17.87 -7.98 -6.88
C ALA A 280 17.69 -9.48 -7.19
N LEU A 281 17.86 -9.86 -8.46
CA LEU A 281 17.85 -11.24 -8.94
C LEU A 281 19.06 -12.01 -8.41
N ASP A 282 20.27 -11.45 -8.54
CA ASP A 282 21.51 -12.04 -8.02
C ASP A 282 21.42 -12.25 -6.50
N TRP A 283 20.83 -11.31 -5.76
CA TRP A 283 20.61 -11.47 -4.33
C TRP A 283 19.62 -12.58 -4.00
N GLN A 284 18.48 -12.66 -4.71
CA GLN A 284 17.53 -13.75 -4.50
C GLN A 284 18.15 -15.10 -4.85
N LEU A 285 18.92 -15.17 -5.94
CA LEU A 285 19.64 -16.37 -6.36
C LEU A 285 20.67 -16.76 -5.30
N ALA A 286 21.51 -15.84 -4.84
CA ALA A 286 22.49 -16.08 -3.79
C ALA A 286 21.83 -16.59 -2.49
N ARG A 287 20.70 -15.99 -2.09
CA ARG A 287 19.98 -16.42 -0.89
C ARG A 287 19.30 -17.77 -1.05
N LYS A 288 18.74 -18.05 -2.23
CA LYS A 288 18.16 -19.37 -2.53
C LYS A 288 19.26 -20.42 -2.50
N LEU A 289 20.40 -20.14 -3.13
CA LEU A 289 21.58 -21.00 -3.09
C LEU A 289 22.05 -21.22 -1.65
N ASP A 290 22.18 -20.17 -0.83
CA ASP A 290 22.56 -20.27 0.57
C ASP A 290 21.56 -21.10 1.40
N ARG A 291 20.26 -20.94 1.16
CA ARG A 291 19.22 -21.71 1.86
C ARG A 291 19.28 -23.17 1.46
N ASP A 292 19.35 -23.45 0.16
CA ASP A 292 19.39 -24.81 -0.38
C ASP A 292 20.69 -25.50 0.06
N LEU A 293 21.83 -24.82 -0.05
CA LEU A 293 23.13 -25.31 0.43
C LEU A 293 23.13 -25.56 1.94
N ASN A 294 22.63 -24.64 2.77
CA ASN A 294 22.58 -24.86 4.22
C ASN A 294 21.58 -25.96 4.60
N GLY A 295 20.48 -26.12 3.85
CA GLY A 295 19.53 -27.22 4.04
C GLY A 295 20.17 -28.57 3.73
N GLU A 296 20.78 -28.70 2.56
CA GLU A 296 21.51 -29.91 2.15
C GLU A 296 22.68 -30.22 3.09
N LEU A 297 23.45 -29.21 3.50
CA LEU A 297 24.58 -29.40 4.41
C LEU A 297 24.10 -29.90 5.78
N ASN A 298 22.98 -29.37 6.30
CA ASN A 298 22.42 -29.81 7.58
C ASN A 298 21.87 -31.23 7.49
N GLU A 299 21.13 -31.57 6.43
CA GLU A 299 20.64 -32.94 6.22
C GLU A 299 21.80 -33.95 6.08
N GLU A 300 22.87 -33.58 5.39
CA GLU A 300 24.04 -34.44 5.23
C GLU A 300 24.85 -34.55 6.53
N LEU A 301 24.98 -33.47 7.30
CA LEU A 301 25.63 -33.49 8.61
C LEU A 301 24.86 -34.40 9.58
N ASP A 302 23.54 -34.29 9.63
CA ASP A 302 22.66 -35.15 10.44
C ASP A 302 22.77 -36.61 10.02
N ARG A 303 22.78 -36.89 8.71
CA ARG A 303 22.97 -38.25 8.20
C ARG A 303 24.32 -38.85 8.61
N VAL A 304 25.40 -38.08 8.50
CA VAL A 304 26.75 -38.54 8.83
C VAL A 304 26.94 -38.70 10.34
N LEU A 305 26.42 -37.77 11.14
CA LEU A 305 26.50 -37.83 12.60
C LEU A 305 25.70 -39.03 13.12
N ASN A 306 24.45 -39.20 12.69
CA ASN A 306 23.61 -40.33 13.10
C ASN A 306 24.18 -41.68 12.62
N GLY A 307 24.72 -41.73 11.40
CA GLY A 307 25.37 -42.94 10.88
C GLY A 307 26.66 -43.33 11.62
N LYS A 308 27.43 -42.35 12.12
CA LYS A 308 28.62 -42.60 12.93
C LYS A 308 28.27 -42.95 14.38
N LEU A 309 27.26 -42.30 14.97
CA LEU A 309 26.76 -42.60 16.30
C LEU A 309 26.21 -44.03 16.38
N ASN A 310 25.38 -44.44 15.42
CA ASN A 310 24.84 -45.81 15.39
C ASN A 310 25.94 -46.86 15.24
N LYS A 311 26.91 -46.65 14.33
CA LYS A 311 28.04 -47.59 14.19
C LYS A 311 28.92 -47.69 15.43
N LYS A 312 29.03 -46.60 16.21
CA LYS A 312 29.82 -46.60 17.44
C LYS A 312 29.06 -47.28 18.59
N LEU A 313 27.75 -47.07 18.68
CA LEU A 313 26.88 -47.76 19.64
C LEU A 313 26.77 -49.25 19.36
N ASP A 314 26.68 -49.66 18.09
CA ASP A 314 26.64 -51.06 17.69
C ASP A 314 27.99 -51.76 17.92
N GLY A 315 29.11 -51.06 17.70
CA GLY A 315 30.45 -51.59 17.96
C GLY A 315 30.82 -51.70 19.45
N GLU A 316 30.33 -50.80 20.31
CA GLU A 316 30.53 -50.87 21.76
C GLU A 316 29.63 -51.95 22.43
N MET A 317 28.51 -52.35 21.82
CA MET A 317 27.69 -53.47 22.33
C MET A 317 28.25 -54.86 21.97
N ASP A 318 29.06 -54.99 20.92
CA ASP A 318 29.63 -56.27 20.48
C ASP A 318 30.94 -56.63 21.23
N GLU A 319 31.55 -55.69 21.96
CA GLU A 319 32.76 -55.94 22.78
C GLU A 319 32.45 -56.33 24.24
N ASP A 320 31.18 -56.27 24.68
CA ASP A 320 30.73 -56.57 26.05
C ASP A 320 30.00 -57.95 26.18
N ARG A 321 30.29 -58.91 25.30
CA ARG A 321 29.81 -60.31 25.38
C ARG A 321 30.91 -61.35 25.47
#